data_AF-A0A6B3HU77-F1
#
_entry.id   AF-A0A6B3HU77-F1
#
_cell.length_a   1.000
_cell.length_b   1.000
_cell.length_c   1.000
_cell.angle_alpha   90.00
_cell.angle_beta   90.00
_cell.angle_gamma   90.00
#
_symmetry.space_group_name_H-M   'P 1'
#
loop_
_entity.id
_entity.type
_entity.pdbx_description
1 polymer ?
#
loop_
_entity_poly.entity_id
_entity_poly.type
_entity_poly.pdbx_seq_one_letter_code
_entity_poly.pdbx_strand_id
1 'polypeptide(L)' 'VPAALTELIGRDGAIGELRTLLAANRLVTLTGAGGVGKTRLALAVASQVVDRFPGGVRLAEFAVLDPPRGPAGTGRAGAA' A
#
# COMPACT_ATOMS: atom_id res chain seq x y z
N VAL A 1 -2.01 -7.80 -9.21
CA VAL A 1 -2.65 -6.70 -8.45
C VAL A 1 -4.13 -6.61 -8.80
N PRO A 2 -5.01 -6.09 -7.93
CA PRO A 2 -6.43 -5.90 -8.24
C PRO A 2 -6.63 -5.11 -9.53
N ALA A 3 -7.57 -5.54 -10.37
CA ALA A 3 -7.95 -4.79 -11.57
C ALA A 3 -8.62 -3.48 -11.17
N ALA A 4 -8.29 -2.39 -11.86
CA ALA A 4 -8.99 -1.13 -11.67
C ALA A 4 -10.45 -1.29 -12.15
N LEU A 5 -11.41 -1.16 -11.23
CA LEU A 5 -12.84 -1.30 -11.52
C LEU A 5 -13.39 -0.19 -12.43
N THR A 6 -12.74 0.98 -12.43
CA THR A 6 -13.13 2.13 -13.24
C THR A 6 -11.89 2.93 -13.65
N GLU A 7 -11.95 3.57 -14.82
CA GLU A 7 -10.86 4.37 -15.37
C GLU A 7 -10.49 5.55 -14.45
N LEU A 8 -9.20 5.89 -14.37
CA LEU A 8 -8.71 6.98 -13.53
C LEU A 8 -8.57 8.26 -14.36
N ILE A 9 -9.59 9.12 -14.30
CA ILE A 9 -9.67 10.33 -15.14
C ILE A 9 -8.68 11.40 -14.68
N GLY A 10 -7.98 12.03 -15.64
CA GLY A 10 -7.18 13.24 -15.43
C GLY A 10 -5.89 13.02 -14.63
N ARG A 11 -5.36 11.79 -14.61
CA ARG A 11 -4.17 11.43 -13.81
C ARG A 11 -2.98 10.92 -14.61
N ASP A 12 -2.99 11.06 -15.92
CA ASP A 12 -1.90 10.64 -16.79
C ASP A 12 -0.56 11.28 -16.41
N GLY A 13 -0.55 12.58 -16.09
CA GLY A 13 0.65 13.27 -15.62
C GLY A 13 1.20 12.69 -14.33
N ALA A 14 0.34 12.42 -13.35
CA ALA A 14 0.73 11.81 -12.08
C ALA A 14 1.24 10.38 -12.27
N ILE A 15 0.63 9.60 -13.17
CA ILE A 15 1.10 8.26 -13.52
C ILE A 15 2.51 8.32 -14.13
N GLY A 16 2.75 9.24 -15.07
CA GLY A 16 4.05 9.45 -15.70
C GLY A 16 5.14 9.84 -14.68
N GLU A 17 4.81 10.75 -13.77
CA GLU A 17 5.70 11.16 -12.67
C GLU A 17 6.05 9.96 -11.78
N LEU A 18 5.06 9.18 -11.34
CA LEU A 18 5.30 8.00 -10.51
C LEU A 18 6.16 6.94 -11.22
N ARG A 19 5.94 6.72 -12.52
CA ARG A 19 6.76 5.78 -13.30
C ARG A 19 8.22 6.21 -13.36
N THR A 20 8.47 7.51 -13.48
CA THR A 20 9.81 8.11 -13.43
C THR A 20 10.42 7.95 -12.04
N LEU A 21 9.67 8.23 -10.99
CA LEU A 21 10.14 8.08 -9.61
C LEU A 21 10.46 6.63 -9.26
N LEU A 22 9.60 5.67 -9.64
CA LEU A 22 9.86 4.23 -9.49
C LEU A 22 11.05 3.76 -10.33
N ALA A 23 11.41 4.49 -11.39
CA ALA A 23 12.58 4.19 -12.17
C ALA A 23 13.88 4.51 -11.44
N ALA A 24 13.88 5.62 -10.71
CA ALA A 24 15.05 6.16 -10.05
C ALA A 24 15.17 5.68 -8.58
N ASN A 25 14.07 5.25 -7.96
CA ASN A 25 14.01 4.99 -6.53
C ASN A 25 13.49 3.57 -6.24
N ARG A 26 14.01 2.96 -5.18
CA ARG A 26 13.54 1.65 -4.70
C ARG A 26 12.21 1.72 -3.94
N LEU A 27 11.87 2.89 -3.40
CA LEU A 27 10.65 3.14 -2.62
C LEU A 27 10.11 4.51 -2.97
N VAL A 28 8.80 4.59 -3.23
CA VAL A 28 8.06 5.83 -3.47
C VAL A 28 6.85 5.83 -2.56
N THR A 29 6.68 6.89 -1.78
CA THR A 29 5.55 7.04 -0.84
C THR A 29 4.57 8.07 -1.37
N LEU A 30 3.30 7.68 -1.51
CA LEU A 30 2.21 8.61 -1.81
C LEU A 30 1.61 9.14 -0.52
N THR A 31 1.71 10.45 -0.31
CA THR A 31 1.09 11.16 0.82
C THR A 31 -0.06 12.04 0.33
N GLY A 32 -0.93 12.47 1.25
CA GLY A 32 -2.06 13.34 0.94
C GLY A 32 -3.30 13.01 1.77
N ALA A 33 -4.32 13.85 1.67
CA ALA A 33 -5.57 13.71 2.43
C ALA A 33 -6.27 12.34 2.22
N GLY A 34 -7.12 11.97 3.16
CA GLY A 34 -8.02 10.81 3.01
C GLY A 34 -8.91 10.99 1.78
N GLY A 35 -9.15 9.89 1.04
CA GLY A 35 -10.06 9.91 -0.12
C GLY A 35 -9.51 10.52 -1.42
N VAL A 36 -8.31 11.11 -1.45
CA VAL A 36 -7.73 11.73 -2.67
C VAL A 36 -7.36 10.73 -3.80
N GLY A 37 -7.56 9.43 -3.58
CA GLY A 37 -7.35 8.41 -4.61
C GLY A 37 -5.93 7.83 -4.70
N LYS A 38 -5.10 7.97 -3.66
CA LYS A 38 -3.71 7.45 -3.62
C LYS A 38 -3.63 5.96 -3.98
N THR A 39 -4.48 5.13 -3.36
CA THR A 39 -4.55 3.69 -3.64
C THR A 39 -4.91 3.41 -5.08
N ARG A 40 -5.86 4.17 -5.65
CA ARG A 40 -6.29 4.00 -7.04
C ARG A 40 -5.19 4.43 -8.02
N LEU A 41 -4.48 5.50 -7.72
CA LEU A 41 -3.30 5.92 -8.49
C LEU A 41 -2.18 4.86 -8.43
N ALA A 42 -1.90 4.32 -7.24
CA ALA A 42 -0.90 3.26 -7.08
C ALA A 42 -1.25 2.00 -7.89
N LEU A 43 -2.53 1.58 -7.90
CA LEU A 43 -2.99 0.45 -8.69
C LEU A 43 -2.91 0.70 -10.20
N ALA A 44 -3.25 1.91 -10.65
CA ALA A 44 -3.12 2.30 -12.05
C ALA A 44 -1.65 2.33 -12.53
N VAL A 45 -0.72 2.77 -11.67
CA VAL A 45 0.71 2.70 -11.98
C VAL A 45 1.19 1.24 -11.97
N ALA A 46 0.77 0.45 -10.99
CA ALA A 46 1.13 -0.97 -10.85
C ALA A 46 0.79 -1.79 -12.09
N SER A 47 -0.37 -1.55 -12.73
CA SER A 47 -0.74 -2.24 -13.97
C SER A 47 0.12 -1.85 -15.17
N GLN A 48 0.65 -0.62 -15.21
CA GLN A 48 1.50 -0.13 -16.31
C GLN A 48 2.99 -0.46 -16.17
N VAL A 49 3.42 -0.92 -14.99
CA VAL A 49 4.84 -1.25 -14.73
C VAL A 49 5.08 -2.75 -14.58
N VAL A 50 4.06 -3.59 -14.76
CA VAL A 50 4.16 -5.05 -14.58
C VAL A 50 5.32 -5.65 -15.38
N ASP A 51 5.48 -5.23 -16.64
CA ASP A 51 6.51 -5.76 -17.54
C ASP A 51 7.94 -5.36 -17.13
N ARG A 52 8.07 -4.35 -16.27
CA ARG A 52 9.37 -3.89 -15.77
C ARG A 52 9.89 -4.74 -14.60
N PHE A 53 9.01 -5.46 -13.91
CA PHE A 53 9.36 -6.23 -12.73
C PHE A 53 9.19 -7.73 -13.02
N PRO A 54 10.28 -8.48 -13.28
CA PRO A 54 10.22 -9.92 -13.58
C PRO A 54 9.55 -10.75 -12.48
N GLY A 55 9.61 -10.27 -11.21
CA GLY A 55 8.90 -10.88 -10.08
C GLY A 55 7.41 -10.53 -9.98
N GLY A 56 6.90 -9.73 -10.92
CA GLY A 56 5.54 -9.21 -10.93
C GLY A 56 5.31 -8.09 -9.90
N VAL A 57 4.05 -7.66 -9.81
CA VAL A 57 3.60 -6.61 -8.87
C VAL A 57 2.56 -7.18 -7.92
N ARG A 58 2.71 -6.88 -6.63
CA ARG A 58 1.87 -7.38 -5.53
C ARG A 58 1.30 -6.21 -4.74
N LEU A 59 0.06 -6.35 -4.28
CA LEU A 59 -0.55 -5.42 -3.32
C LEU A 59 -0.41 -6.02 -1.93
N ALA A 60 0.11 -5.24 -0.98
CA ALA A 60 0.12 -5.57 0.43
C ALA A 60 -0.74 -4.54 1.16
N GLU A 61 -1.85 -4.99 1.74
CA GLU A 61 -2.71 -4.16 2.57
C GLU A 61 -2.28 -4.29 4.04
N PHE A 62 -2.19 -3.17 4.73
CA PHE A 62 -1.85 -3.14 6.14
C PHE A 62 -3.13 -3.23 6.96
N ALA A 63 -3.12 -4.09 7.98
CA ALA A 63 -4.14 -4.14 9.00
C ALA A 63 -3.61 -3.52 10.28
N VAL A 64 -4.51 -2.97 11.10
CA VAL A 64 -4.20 -2.62 12.48
C VAL A 64 -3.88 -3.92 13.21
N LEU A 65 -2.72 -3.96 13.87
CA LEU A 65 -2.37 -5.05 14.76
C LEU A 65 -2.69 -4.63 16.19
N ASP A 66 -3.37 -5.50 16.92
CA ASP A 66 -3.41 -5.38 18.37
C ASP A 66 -1.98 -5.44 18.90
N PRO A 67 -1.64 -4.61 19.91
CA PRO A 67 -0.36 -4.76 20.58
C PRO A 67 -0.23 -6.21 21.06
N PRO A 68 0.96 -6.82 20.96
CA PRO A 68 1.16 -8.20 21.33
C PRO A 68 0.67 -8.39 22.78
N ARG A 69 -0.37 -9.22 22.95
CA ARG A 69 -0.77 -9.62 24.29
C ARG A 69 0.38 -10.44 24.85
N GLY A 70 1.09 -9.89 25.84
CA GLY A 70 2.10 -10.64 26.58
C GLY A 70 1.50 -11.94 27.11
N PRO A 71 2.33 -12.97 27.41
CA PRO A 71 1.82 -14.22 27.98
C PRO A 71 0.95 -13.85 29.17
N ALA A 72 -0.29 -14.38 29.19
CA ALA A 72 -1.28 -14.08 30.22
C ALA A 72 -0.58 -14.10 31.58
N GLY A 73 -0.47 -12.93 32.20
CA GLY A 73 0.22 -12.80 33.47
C GLY A 73 -0.36 -13.82 34.43
N THR A 74 0.52 -14.64 34.99
CA THR A 74 0.25 -15.47 36.16
C THR A 74 -0.04 -14.50 37.31
N GLY A 75 -1.24 -13.92 37.30
CA GLY A 75 -1.79 -13.18 38.42
C GLY A 75 -1.95 -14.17 39.55
N ARG A 76 -1.06 -14.08 40.55
CA ARG A 76 -1.21 -14.79 41.82
C ARG A 76 -2.64 -14.61 42.32
N ALA A 77 -3.24 -15.72 42.74
CA ALA A 77 -4.38 -15.73 43.65
C ALA A 77 -4.06 -14.80 44.83
N GLY A 78 -4.72 -13.65 44.88
CA GLY A 78 -4.84 -12.82 46.07
C GLY A 78 -6.00 -13.36 46.88
N ALA A 79 -5.67 -14.08 47.96
CA ALA A 79 -6.59 -14.37 49.03
C ALA A 79 -6.93 -13.08 49.78
N ALA A 80 -8.23 -12.81 49.94
CA ALA A 80 -8.91 -12.21 51.11
C ALA A 80 -10.30 -11.75 50.68
#